data_AF-A0AA88W2R6-F1
#
_entry.id   AF-A0AA88W2R6-F1
#
_cell.length_a   1.000
_cell.length_b   1.000
_cell.length_c   1.000
_cell.angle_alpha   90.00
_cell.angle_beta   90.00
_cell.angle_gamma   90.00
#
_symmetry.space_group_name_H-M   'P 1'
#
loop_
_entity.id
_entity.type
_entity.pdbx_description
1 polymer ?
#
loop_
_entity_poly.entity_id
_entity_poly.type
_entity_poly.pdbx_seq_one_letter_code
_entity_poly.pdbx_strand_id
1 'polypeptide(L)'
;MDAQSRSLILRSQNKSYRPTFFRKEDLEKSLARAADQQKQLNPAYRQGDIQVAVLEDIIKGMKDNSMGNWDDVVFIPPGFDISTDPSQ
;
A
#
# COMPACT_ATOMS: atom_id res chain seq x y z
N MET A 1 -8.59 7.39 11.53
CA MET A 1 -8.90 6.19 10.72
C MET A 1 -7.66 5.91 9.91
N ASP A 2 -6.96 4.83 10.21
CA ASP A 2 -5.68 4.50 9.59
C ASP A 2 -5.92 3.73 8.29
N ALA A 3 -6.15 4.42 7.17
CA ALA A 3 -6.49 3.84 5.88
C ALA A 3 -5.32 3.08 5.23
N GLN A 4 -4.96 1.87 5.70
CA GLN A 4 -4.10 0.95 4.94
C GLN A 4 -4.06 -0.47 5.54
N SER A 5 -3.90 -1.49 4.70
CA SER A 5 -3.41 -2.80 5.14
C SER A 5 -1.98 -2.67 5.68
N ARG A 6 -1.70 -3.21 6.87
CA ARG A 6 -0.41 -3.04 7.57
C ARG A 6 0.77 -3.80 6.95
N SER A 7 0.61 -4.36 5.75
CA SER A 7 1.48 -5.44 5.26
C SER A 7 2.19 -5.16 3.95
N LEU A 8 1.93 -4.03 3.28
CA LEU A 8 2.65 -3.62 2.08
C LEU A 8 3.34 -2.29 2.31
N ILE A 9 4.67 -2.30 2.18
CA ILE A 9 5.53 -1.13 2.19
C ILE A 9 6.41 -1.19 0.95
N LEU A 10 6.39 -0.12 0.16
CA LEU A 10 7.33 0.05 -0.94
C LEU A 10 8.59 0.70 -0.41
N ARG A 11 9.74 0.15 -0.75
CA ARG A 11 11.03 0.75 -0.44
C ARG A 11 11.65 1.25 -1.73
N SER A 12 12.16 2.47 -1.69
CA SER A 12 12.95 3.04 -2.76
C SER A 12 14.05 3.85 -2.10
N GLN A 13 15.31 3.46 -2.34
CA GLN A 13 16.46 4.02 -1.65
C GLN A 13 16.25 3.94 -0.12
N ASN A 14 16.38 5.07 0.59
CA ASN A 14 16.21 5.14 2.05
C ASN A 14 14.80 5.54 2.50
N LYS A 15 13.80 5.58 1.59
CA LYS A 15 12.42 5.94 1.95
C LYS A 15 11.47 4.76 1.79
N SER A 16 10.58 4.62 2.75
CA SER A 16 9.46 3.69 2.75
C SER A 16 8.19 4.45 2.39
N TYR A 17 7.32 3.82 1.60
CA TYR A 17 6.06 4.38 1.13
C TYR A 17 4.92 3.39 1.34
N ARG A 18 3.74 3.91 1.64
CA ARG A 18 2.48 3.18 1.78
C ARG A 18 1.71 3.22 0.45
N PRO A 19 1.64 2.11 -0.29
CA PRO A 19 0.93 2.07 -1.56
C PRO A 19 -0.59 2.07 -1.34
N THR A 20 -1.30 2.87 -2.14
CA THR A 20 -2.76 2.90 -2.26
C THR A 20 -3.16 2.52 -3.67
N PHE A 21 -4.04 1.53 -3.82
CA PHE A 21 -4.42 0.94 -5.09
C PHE A 21 -5.82 1.40 -5.52
N PHE A 22 -5.99 1.72 -6.81
CA PHE A 22 -7.31 1.98 -7.39
C PHE A 22 -8.09 0.70 -7.73
N ARG A 23 -7.38 -0.42 -7.87
CA ARG A 23 -7.93 -1.70 -8.28
C ARG A 23 -7.61 -2.76 -7.23
N LYS A 24 -8.64 -3.48 -6.80
CA LYS A 24 -8.50 -4.53 -5.78
C LYS A 24 -7.60 -5.66 -6.28
N GLU A 25 -7.72 -6.04 -7.55
CA GLU A 25 -6.91 -7.09 -8.16
C GLU A 25 -5.41 -6.77 -8.16
N ASP A 26 -5.04 -5.49 -8.27
CA ASP A 26 -3.64 -5.06 -8.23
C ASP A 26 -3.08 -5.20 -6.80
N LEU A 27 -3.86 -4.80 -5.79
CA LEU A 27 -3.52 -4.99 -4.37
C LEU A 27 -3.34 -6.47 -4.04
N GLU A 28 -4.29 -7.31 -4.46
CA GLU A 28 -4.26 -8.76 -4.19
C GLU A 28 -3.05 -9.44 -4.84
N LYS A 29 -2.71 -9.05 -6.08
CA LYS A 29 -1.50 -9.54 -6.77
C LYS A 29 -0.23 -9.12 -6.03
N SER A 30 -0.14 -7.87 -5.57
CA SER A 30 1.01 -7.40 -4.78
C SER A 30 1.13 -8.12 -3.43
N LEU A 31 0.02 -8.39 -2.74
CA LEU A 31 0.01 -9.17 -1.50
C LEU A 31 0.50 -10.61 -1.71
N ALA A 32 0.08 -11.25 -2.82
CA ALA A 32 0.48 -12.62 -3.17
C ALA A 32 1.98 -12.72 -3.37
N ARG A 33 2.50 -11.81 -4.22
CA ARG A 33 3.92 -11.74 -4.51
C ARG A 33 4.76 -11.49 -3.25
N ALA A 34 4.30 -10.59 -2.36
CA ALA A 34 5.00 -10.32 -1.11
C ALA A 34 5.03 -11.53 -0.18
N ALA A 35 3.93 -12.28 -0.08
CA ALA A 35 3.86 -13.52 0.70
C ALA A 35 4.85 -14.59 0.16
N ASP A 36 4.87 -14.78 -1.16
CA ASP A 36 5.77 -15.71 -1.83
C ASP A 36 7.25 -15.36 -1.58
N GLN A 37 7.60 -14.08 -1.69
CA GLN A 37 8.97 -13.60 -1.46
C GLN A 37 9.41 -13.76 0.01
N GLN A 38 8.52 -13.51 0.96
CA GLN A 38 8.82 -13.63 2.38
C GLN A 38 8.79 -15.10 2.88
N LYS A 39 8.38 -16.05 2.02
CA LYS A 39 8.13 -17.46 2.37
C LYS A 39 7.24 -17.61 3.62
N GLN A 40 6.33 -16.67 3.82
CA GLN A 40 5.43 -16.61 4.96
C GLN A 40 4.06 -16.16 4.48
N LEU A 41 3.01 -16.68 5.12
CA LEU A 41 1.64 -16.20 4.90
C LEU A 41 1.58 -14.73 5.31
N ASN A 42 1.34 -13.85 4.35
CA ASN A 42 1.20 -12.43 4.64
C ASN A 42 -0.05 -12.24 5.54
N PRO A 43 0.10 -11.66 6.76
CA PRO A 43 -1.02 -11.46 7.67
C PRO A 43 -2.19 -10.69 7.03
N ALA A 44 -1.95 -9.82 6.05
CA ALA A 44 -3.00 -9.10 5.32
C ALA A 44 -3.89 -9.99 4.43
N TYR A 45 -3.60 -11.29 4.29
CA TYR A 45 -4.56 -12.26 3.77
C TYR A 45 -5.68 -12.59 4.76
N ARG A 46 -5.58 -12.15 6.01
CA ARG A 46 -6.68 -12.29 6.97
C ARG A 46 -7.83 -11.40 6.53
N GLN A 47 -9.02 -12.00 6.49
CA GLN A 47 -10.26 -11.32 6.18
C GLN A 47 -10.44 -10.12 7.13
N GLY A 48 -10.49 -8.91 6.57
CA GLY A 48 -10.63 -7.65 7.32
C GLY A 48 -9.42 -6.70 7.26
N ASP A 49 -8.28 -7.13 6.73
CA ASP A 49 -7.07 -6.28 6.66
C ASP A 49 -7.00 -5.37 5.41
N ILE A 50 -7.87 -5.58 4.43
CA ILE A 50 -8.01 -4.66 3.28
C ILE A 50 -8.94 -3.52 3.68
N GLN A 51 -8.41 -2.31 3.66
CA GLN A 51 -9.18 -1.10 3.91
C GLN A 51 -9.57 -0.43 2.60
N VAL A 52 -10.81 0.06 2.55
CA VAL A 52 -11.35 0.83 1.43
C VAL A 52 -11.59 2.25 1.92
N ALA A 53 -11.16 3.23 1.12
CA ALA A 53 -11.32 4.64 1.41
C ALA A 53 -11.77 5.38 0.15
N VAL A 54 -12.38 6.55 0.35
CA VAL A 54 -12.75 7.43 -0.76
C VAL A 54 -11.53 8.23 -1.19
N LEU A 55 -11.28 8.30 -2.50
CA LEU A 55 -10.13 9.02 -3.05
C LEU A 55 -10.09 10.49 -2.60
N GLU A 56 -11.25 11.15 -2.56
CA GLU A 56 -11.34 12.56 -2.17
C GLU A 56 -10.92 12.80 -0.71
N ASP A 57 -11.26 11.87 0.19
CA ASP A 57 -10.87 11.93 1.59
C ASP A 57 -9.35 11.78 1.75
N ILE A 58 -8.75 10.89 0.95
CA ILE A 58 -7.29 10.71 0.92
C ILE A 58 -6.62 11.99 0.42
N ILE A 59 -7.05 12.55 -0.71
CA ILE A 59 -6.47 13.77 -1.29
C ILE A 59 -6.62 14.95 -0.33
N LYS A 60 -7.77 15.08 0.34
CA LYS A 60 -8.00 16.10 1.36
C LYS A 60 -7.04 15.91 2.54
N GLY A 61 -6.86 14.68 3.02
CA GLY A 61 -5.88 14.35 4.05
C GLY A 61 -4.45 14.74 3.67
N MET A 62 -4.03 14.42 2.43
CA MET A 62 -2.73 14.81 1.89
C MET A 62 -2.56 16.34 1.82
N LYS A 63 -3.60 17.07 1.40
CA LYS A 63 -3.58 18.53 1.28
C LYS A 63 -3.50 19.21 2.64
N ASP A 64 -4.34 18.80 3.57
CA ASP A 64 -4.51 19.50 4.85
C ASP A 64 -3.32 19.23 5.79
N ASN A 65 -2.57 18.12 5.59
CA ASN A 65 -1.31 17.70 6.21
C ASN A 65 -1.16 17.93 7.73
N SER A 66 -2.27 18.14 8.43
CA SER A 66 -2.30 18.60 9.83
C SER A 66 -2.13 17.44 10.82
N MET A 67 -2.18 16.20 10.31
CA MET A 67 -2.03 14.96 11.09
C MET A 67 -0.73 14.19 10.76
N GLY A 68 0.17 14.74 9.93
CA GLY A 68 1.53 14.20 9.74
C GLY A 68 1.66 12.80 9.14
N ASN A 69 0.58 12.18 8.67
CA ASN A 69 0.53 10.77 8.28
C ASN A 69 0.17 10.57 6.79
N TRP A 70 0.65 11.43 5.87
CA TRP A 70 0.29 11.33 4.44
C TRP A 70 1.46 11.51 3.45
N ASP A 71 2.66 11.85 3.93
CA ASP A 71 3.84 12.19 3.10
C ASP A 71 4.56 10.95 2.51
N ASP A 72 4.19 9.78 2.97
CA ASP A 72 4.67 8.48 2.51
C ASP A 72 3.62 7.72 1.68
N VAL A 73 2.42 8.27 1.48
CA VAL A 73 1.37 7.63 0.68
C VAL A 73 1.63 7.85 -0.81
N VAL A 74 1.54 6.77 -1.59
CA VAL A 74 1.68 6.81 -3.05
C VAL A 74 0.51 6.10 -3.73
N PHE A 75 0.00 6.69 -4.81
CA PHE A 75 -1.03 6.07 -5.64
C PHE A 75 -0.40 5.14 -6.67
N ILE A 76 -0.95 3.94 -6.79
CA ILE A 76 -0.53 2.93 -7.76
C ILE A 76 -1.50 2.97 -8.95
N PRO A 77 -1.05 3.36 -10.14
CA PRO A 77 -1.91 3.36 -11.32
C PRO A 77 -2.45 1.96 -11.65
N PRO A 78 -3.68 1.86 -12.19
CA PRO A 78 -4.22 0.60 -12.69
C PRO A 78 -3.26 -0.13 -13.63
N GLY A 79 -2.97 -1.40 -13.33
CA GLY A 79 -2.13 -2.26 -14.18
C GLY A 79 -0.63 -2.05 -13.99
N PHE A 80 -0.23 -1.18 -13.06
CA PHE A 80 1.16 -0.99 -12.71
C PHE A 80 1.66 -2.16 -11.85
N ASP A 81 2.69 -2.88 -12.31
CA ASP A 81 3.30 -3.95 -11.55
C ASP A 81 4.38 -3.39 -10.63
N ILE A 82 4.16 -3.49 -9.32
CA ILE A 82 5.11 -3.02 -8.34
C ILE A 82 6.11 -4.13 -8.04
N SER A 83 7.37 -3.91 -8.39
CA SER A 83 8.46 -4.79 -7.95
C SER A 83 8.81 -4.48 -6.50
N THR A 84 8.50 -5.39 -5.59
CA THR A 84 8.94 -5.37 -4.19
C THR A 84 10.38 -5.87 -4.04
N ASP A 85 11.25 -5.61 -5.01
CA ASP A 85 12.61 -6.10 -5.00
C ASP A 85 13.36 -5.54 -3.78
N PRO A 86 13.83 -6.37 -2.84
CA PRO A 86 14.59 -5.90 -1.69
C PRO A 86 15.99 -5.37 -2.06
N SER A 87 16.39 -5.46 -3.33
CA SER A 87 17.72 -5.10 -3.83
C SER A 87 17.79 -3.83 -4.70
N GLN A 88 16.73 -3.01 -4.75
CA GLN A 88 16.75 -1.66 -5.34
C GLN A 88 16.81 -0.52 -4.30
#